data_AF-A0A2D4KM11-F1
#
_entry.id   AF-A0A2D4KM11-F1
#
_cell.length_a   1.000
_cell.length_b   1.000
_cell.length_c   1.000
_cell.angle_alpha   90.00
_cell.angle_beta   90.00
_cell.angle_gamma   90.00
#
_symmetry.space_group_name_H-M   'P 1'
#
loop_
_entity.id
_entity.type
_entity.pdbx_description
1 polymer ?
#
loop_
_entity_poly.entity_id
_entity_poly.type
_entity_poly.pdbx_seq_one_letter_code
_entity_poly.pdbx_strand_id
1 'polypeptide(L)'
;ESDSDDRFKAHTQRLVHIQSMLKRAPSYRTLELELIEWQERELFEYFVVVSLKKKPSKNTYLPEVTYQFPKLERPTKQVREAEERLKAIPQFCFPDAKDWNPVSEYNSETFSFMLTGEDGSRRFGYCRRLLPSGKGPRLPEVYCVISRLGCFDLFSKILDEVERRRGISAALVYPFMRSLMESPFPAPGKTIKVKTFLPGAGNEVIELRRPMDSRLEHVDFECLFKCLSIRQIIRIFASLLLERRVIFVADKLSTLSSCSHAVVALLYPFSWQHTFIPVLPSSMIDIVCCPTPFLVGLLSSSLPKLKELPVEEALMVNLGSDRFIRQMDDEDTL
;
A
#
# COMPACT_ATOMS: atom_id res chain seq x y z
N GLU A 1 20.99 54.56 -0.67
CA GLU A 1 20.46 53.96 0.58
C GLU A 1 18.95 53.69 0.55
N SER A 2 18.12 54.33 -0.29
CA SER A 2 16.66 54.07 -0.28
C SER A 2 16.24 52.74 -0.93
N ASP A 3 17.03 52.21 -1.86
CA ASP A 3 16.66 51.03 -2.66
C ASP A 3 16.79 49.69 -1.89
N SER A 4 17.62 49.64 -0.85
CA SER A 4 17.76 48.48 0.04
C SER A 4 16.64 48.39 1.06
N ASP A 5 16.19 49.54 1.57
CA ASP A 5 15.11 49.63 2.56
C ASP A 5 13.77 49.24 1.96
N ASP A 6 13.50 49.61 0.71
CA ASP A 6 12.26 49.25 0.02
C ASP A 6 12.22 47.75 -0.32
N ARG A 7 13.36 47.13 -0.68
CA ARG A 7 13.43 45.68 -0.86
C ARG A 7 13.25 44.92 0.45
N PHE A 8 13.82 45.42 1.54
CA PHE A 8 13.65 44.81 2.85
C PHE A 8 12.19 44.89 3.30
N LYS A 9 11.55 46.06 3.17
CA LYS A 9 10.12 46.24 3.46
C LYS A 9 9.23 45.35 2.60
N ALA A 10 9.51 45.23 1.31
CA ALA A 10 8.77 44.34 0.41
C ALA A 10 8.95 42.86 0.81
N HIS A 11 10.15 42.45 1.21
CA HIS A 11 10.42 41.09 1.69
C HIS A 11 9.68 40.80 3.00
N THR A 12 9.71 41.72 3.97
CA THR A 12 8.98 41.59 5.24
C THR A 12 7.48 41.54 5.01
N GLN A 13 6.92 42.39 4.14
CA GLN A 13 5.50 42.34 3.78
C GLN A 13 5.12 41.01 3.11
N ARG A 14 5.99 40.46 2.26
CA ARG A 14 5.78 39.16 1.62
C ARG A 14 5.81 38.01 2.64
N LEU A 15 6.72 38.05 3.62
CA LEU A 15 6.76 37.07 4.71
C LEU A 15 5.54 37.16 5.63
N VAL A 16 5.11 38.38 5.97
CA VAL A 16 3.89 38.60 6.76
C VAL A 16 2.65 38.15 5.97
N HIS A 17 2.62 38.36 4.66
CA HIS A 17 1.55 37.87 3.79
C HIS A 17 1.55 36.34 3.72
N ILE A 18 2.71 35.69 3.55
CA ILE A 18 2.83 34.22 3.55
C ILE A 18 2.43 33.65 4.92
N GLN A 19 2.89 34.23 6.03
CA GLN A 19 2.48 33.81 7.38
C GLN A 19 0.99 34.06 7.64
N SER A 20 0.44 35.15 7.13
CA SER A 20 -1.00 35.43 7.18
C SER A 20 -1.78 34.44 6.32
N MET A 21 -1.29 34.05 5.13
CA MET A 21 -1.91 33.01 4.31
C MET A 21 -1.81 31.64 4.96
N LEU A 22 -0.69 31.31 5.62
CA LEU A 22 -0.55 30.05 6.39
C LEU A 22 -1.43 30.02 7.64
N LYS A 23 -1.71 31.19 8.25
CA LYS A 23 -2.64 31.32 9.40
C LYS A 23 -4.11 31.43 8.99
N ARG A 24 -4.41 31.99 7.80
CA ARG A 24 -5.77 32.22 7.26
C ARG A 24 -6.22 31.19 6.27
N ALA A 25 -5.34 30.37 5.71
CA ALA A 25 -5.75 29.15 5.07
C ALA A 25 -6.33 28.27 6.20
N PRO A 26 -7.66 28.07 6.30
CA PRO A 26 -8.09 26.80 6.86
C PRO A 26 -7.30 25.79 6.04
N SER A 27 -6.51 24.94 6.71
CA SER A 27 -5.69 23.89 6.09
C SER A 27 -6.32 23.50 4.76
N TYR A 28 -5.60 23.64 3.63
CA TYR A 28 -6.08 23.19 2.32
C TYR A 28 -6.42 21.71 2.46
N ARG A 29 -7.63 21.47 2.94
CA ARG A 29 -8.25 20.17 3.15
C ARG A 29 -8.98 20.01 1.85
N THR A 30 -8.42 19.18 1.00
CA THR A 30 -9.23 18.61 -0.08
C THR A 30 -10.51 18.08 0.56
N LEU A 31 -11.66 18.18 -0.12
CA LEU A 31 -12.93 17.60 0.35
C LEU A 31 -12.76 16.14 0.83
N GLU A 32 -11.78 15.44 0.24
CA GLU A 32 -11.28 14.12 0.63
C GLU A 32 -10.82 14.02 2.11
N LEU A 33 -10.06 15.00 2.63
CA LEU A 33 -9.61 15.04 4.02
C LEU A 33 -10.75 15.29 5.01
N GLU A 34 -11.73 16.14 4.66
CA GLU A 34 -12.91 16.37 5.49
C GLU A 34 -13.85 15.15 5.51
N LEU A 35 -13.98 14.44 4.39
CA LEU A 35 -14.76 13.21 4.29
C LEU A 35 -14.10 12.02 5.02
N ILE A 36 -12.77 11.90 4.97
CA ILE A 36 -12.00 10.88 5.69
C ILE A 36 -12.07 11.09 7.21
N GLU A 37 -12.03 12.34 7.70
CA GLU A 37 -12.13 12.62 9.15
C GLU A 37 -13.53 12.35 9.73
N TRP A 38 -14.58 12.44 8.90
CA TRP A 38 -15.96 12.30 9.35
C TRP A 38 -16.53 10.88 9.31
N GLN A 39 -16.00 9.98 8.47
CA GLN A 39 -16.75 8.75 8.18
C GLN A 39 -16.42 7.54 9.05
N GLU A 40 -15.18 7.24 9.46
CA GLU A 40 -14.93 5.99 10.22
C GLU A 40 -13.78 6.12 11.24
N ARG A 41 -14.12 5.94 12.53
CA ARG A 41 -13.18 5.99 13.67
C ARG A 41 -12.62 4.60 13.98
N GLU A 42 -12.18 3.87 12.97
CA GLU A 42 -11.65 2.51 13.12
C GLU A 42 -10.24 2.43 12.52
N LEU A 43 -9.37 1.64 13.15
CA LEU A 43 -8.02 1.44 12.64
C LEU A 43 -8.03 0.67 11.31
N PHE A 44 -8.92 -0.30 11.16
CA PHE A 44 -9.03 -1.14 9.96
C PHE A 44 -10.44 -1.70 9.84
N GLU A 45 -10.85 -2.00 8.61
CA GLU A 45 -12.15 -2.59 8.30
C GLU A 45 -12.13 -4.12 8.43
N TYR A 46 -11.06 -4.74 7.90
CA TYR A 46 -10.91 -6.18 7.90
C TYR A 46 -9.48 -6.58 8.22
N PHE A 47 -9.37 -7.72 8.87
CA PHE A 47 -8.16 -8.51 8.97
C PHE A 47 -8.46 -9.89 8.40
N VAL A 48 -7.68 -10.32 7.43
CA VAL A 48 -7.83 -11.63 6.80
C VAL A 48 -6.53 -12.41 6.83
N VAL A 49 -6.66 -13.73 6.93
CA VAL A 49 -5.57 -14.65 6.63
C VAL A 49 -5.92 -15.34 5.32
N VAL A 50 -4.99 -15.28 4.38
CA VAL A 50 -5.11 -15.92 3.07
C VAL A 50 -4.10 -17.05 3.00
N SER A 51 -4.54 -18.21 2.53
CA SER A 51 -3.70 -19.39 2.34
C SER A 51 -3.87 -19.97 0.94
N LEU A 52 -2.83 -20.66 0.46
CA LEU A 52 -2.86 -21.34 -0.82
C LEU A 52 -3.45 -22.75 -0.68
N LYS A 53 -4.48 -23.04 -1.47
CA LYS A 53 -5.15 -24.35 -1.52
C LYS A 53 -4.94 -25.01 -2.87
N LYS A 54 -4.61 -26.30 -2.85
CA LYS A 54 -4.31 -27.05 -4.08
C LYS A 54 -5.59 -27.27 -4.89
N LYS A 55 -5.56 -26.96 -6.20
CA LYS A 55 -6.68 -27.33 -7.10
C LYS A 55 -6.71 -28.86 -7.28
N PRO A 56 -7.89 -29.49 -7.28
CA PRO A 56 -8.00 -30.93 -7.54
C PRO A 56 -7.55 -31.32 -8.97
N SER A 57 -7.76 -30.44 -9.94
CA SER A 57 -7.60 -30.72 -11.37
C SER A 57 -6.26 -30.27 -11.99
N LYS A 58 -5.46 -29.48 -11.25
CA LYS A 58 -4.17 -28.95 -11.72
C LYS A 58 -3.19 -28.88 -10.56
N ASN A 59 -1.89 -29.06 -10.82
CA ASN A 59 -0.84 -28.86 -9.80
C ASN A 59 -0.55 -27.37 -9.55
N THR A 60 -1.61 -26.58 -9.39
CA THR A 60 -1.59 -25.12 -9.16
C THR A 60 -2.40 -24.80 -7.92
N TYR A 61 -2.07 -23.70 -7.26
CA TYR A 61 -2.75 -23.27 -6.05
C TYR A 61 -3.72 -22.12 -6.31
N LEU A 62 -4.77 -22.04 -5.49
CA LEU A 62 -5.66 -20.89 -5.40
C LEU A 62 -5.52 -20.24 -4.02
N PRO A 63 -5.45 -18.91 -3.95
CA PRO A 63 -5.54 -18.22 -2.69
C PRO A 63 -6.99 -18.18 -2.21
N GLU A 64 -7.23 -18.55 -0.96
CA GLU A 64 -8.54 -18.49 -0.29
C GLU A 64 -8.40 -17.81 1.06
N VAL A 65 -9.42 -17.04 1.46
CA VAL A 65 -9.52 -16.52 2.84
C VAL A 65 -9.80 -17.70 3.78
N THR A 66 -8.84 -18.02 4.64
CA THR A 66 -8.98 -19.07 5.67
C THR A 66 -9.44 -18.52 7.01
N TYR A 67 -9.26 -17.21 7.23
CA TYR A 67 -9.71 -16.52 8.42
C TYR A 67 -10.08 -15.08 8.10
N GLN A 68 -11.11 -14.56 8.75
CA GLN A 68 -11.56 -13.18 8.62
C GLN A 68 -12.03 -12.63 9.98
N PHE A 69 -11.66 -11.38 10.25
CA PHE A 69 -12.11 -10.59 11.39
C PHE A 69 -12.37 -9.13 10.97
N PRO A 70 -13.47 -8.49 11.42
CA PRO A 70 -14.63 -9.09 12.06
C PRO A 70 -15.36 -10.06 11.11
N LYS A 71 -16.19 -10.95 11.69
CA LYS A 71 -17.10 -11.76 10.87
C LYS A 71 -18.16 -10.81 10.29
N LEU A 72 -18.46 -10.92 9.00
CA LEU A 72 -19.56 -10.17 8.40
C LEU A 72 -20.87 -10.57 9.07
N GLU A 73 -21.61 -9.59 9.57
CA GLU A 73 -22.99 -9.78 10.00
C GLU A 73 -23.96 -9.66 8.80
N ARG A 74 -25.26 -9.94 9.03
CA ARG A 74 -26.31 -10.18 8.01
C ARG A 74 -26.34 -9.16 6.85
N PRO A 75 -26.82 -9.56 5.65
CA PRO A 75 -26.60 -8.81 4.43
C PRO A 75 -27.43 -7.51 4.36
N THR A 76 -26.77 -6.37 4.60
CA THR A 76 -27.18 -5.06 4.08
C THR A 76 -26.54 -4.83 2.69
N LYS A 77 -26.94 -3.76 1.98
CA LYS A 77 -26.31 -3.38 0.70
C LYS A 77 -24.79 -3.16 0.85
N GLN A 78 -24.37 -2.53 1.95
CA GLN A 78 -22.96 -2.32 2.29
C GLN A 78 -22.19 -3.64 2.50
N VAL A 79 -22.84 -4.66 3.06
CA VAL A 79 -22.25 -6.00 3.25
C VAL A 79 -22.01 -6.71 1.91
N ARG A 80 -22.87 -6.54 0.90
CA ARG A 80 -22.66 -7.14 -0.43
C ARG A 80 -21.43 -6.58 -1.13
N GLU A 81 -21.26 -5.26 -1.11
CA GLU A 81 -20.06 -4.64 -1.69
C GLU A 81 -18.80 -5.03 -0.90
N ALA A 82 -18.89 -5.19 0.42
CA ALA A 82 -17.80 -5.73 1.23
C ALA A 82 -17.45 -7.19 0.88
N GLU A 83 -18.46 -8.04 0.66
CA GLU A 83 -18.28 -9.42 0.22
C GLU A 83 -17.62 -9.51 -1.16
N GLU A 84 -17.97 -8.62 -2.09
CA GLU A 84 -17.31 -8.56 -3.40
C GLU A 84 -15.84 -8.13 -3.29
N ARG A 85 -15.54 -7.13 -2.44
CA ARG A 85 -14.15 -6.73 -2.16
C ARG A 85 -13.34 -7.88 -1.57
N LEU A 86 -13.93 -8.66 -0.66
CA LEU A 86 -13.29 -9.84 -0.06
C LEU A 86 -12.96 -10.95 -1.08
N LYS A 87 -13.68 -11.04 -2.20
CA LYS A 87 -13.34 -11.99 -3.27
C LYS A 87 -12.06 -11.60 -4.02
N ALA A 88 -11.74 -10.31 -4.10
CA ALA A 88 -10.54 -9.84 -4.77
C ALA A 88 -9.28 -9.98 -3.89
N ILE A 89 -9.39 -9.75 -2.58
CA ILE A 89 -8.25 -9.71 -1.64
C ILE A 89 -7.31 -10.93 -1.76
N PRO A 90 -7.78 -12.18 -1.87
CA PRO A 90 -6.89 -13.33 -2.02
C PRO A 90 -5.95 -13.24 -3.23
N GLN A 91 -6.43 -12.70 -4.36
CA GLN A 91 -5.61 -12.54 -5.56
C GLN A 91 -4.50 -11.50 -5.36
N PHE A 92 -4.77 -10.44 -4.58
CA PHE A 92 -3.77 -9.43 -4.22
C PHE A 92 -2.79 -9.90 -3.14
N CYS A 93 -3.22 -10.79 -2.24
CA CYS A 93 -2.34 -11.43 -1.27
C CYS A 93 -1.35 -12.40 -1.94
N PHE A 94 -1.76 -13.07 -3.03
CA PHE A 94 -0.93 -13.99 -3.82
C PHE A 94 -1.01 -13.66 -5.32
N PRO A 95 -0.41 -12.54 -5.78
CA PRO A 95 -0.41 -12.16 -7.18
C PRO A 95 0.32 -13.17 -8.09
N ASP A 96 1.15 -14.01 -7.46
CA ASP A 96 2.00 -15.08 -7.97
C ASP A 96 1.50 -16.49 -7.60
N ALA A 97 0.23 -16.67 -7.21
CA ALA A 97 -0.31 -17.96 -6.73
C ALA A 97 0.02 -19.19 -7.61
N LYS A 98 0.14 -18.99 -8.93
CA LYS A 98 0.48 -20.02 -9.92
C LYS A 98 1.95 -20.46 -9.88
N ASP A 99 2.83 -19.61 -9.38
CA ASP A 99 4.29 -19.80 -9.37
C ASP A 99 4.76 -20.50 -8.07
N TRP A 100 3.85 -20.67 -7.10
CA TRP A 100 4.15 -21.24 -5.79
C TRP A 100 4.29 -22.77 -5.80
N ASN A 101 5.36 -23.23 -5.16
CA ASN A 101 5.54 -24.60 -4.70
C ASN A 101 5.82 -24.61 -3.19
N PRO A 102 5.56 -25.70 -2.45
CA PRO A 102 5.91 -25.79 -1.04
C PRO A 102 7.43 -25.60 -0.84
N VAL A 103 7.80 -24.77 0.14
CA VAL A 103 9.19 -24.45 0.49
C VAL A 103 9.47 -24.77 1.95
N SER A 104 10.72 -25.11 2.28
CA SER A 104 11.13 -25.38 3.67
C SER A 104 11.47 -24.10 4.44
N GLU A 105 11.95 -23.09 3.73
CA GLU A 105 12.40 -21.80 4.26
C GLU A 105 11.87 -20.67 3.39
N TYR A 106 11.56 -19.55 4.03
CA TYR A 106 11.07 -18.35 3.37
C TYR A 106 11.29 -17.16 4.31
N ASN A 107 11.85 -16.08 3.80
CA ASN A 107 11.97 -14.84 4.54
C ASN A 107 10.66 -14.08 4.46
N SER A 108 10.10 -13.73 5.61
CA SER A 108 8.86 -12.97 5.67
C SER A 108 8.97 -11.66 4.90
N GLU A 109 7.92 -11.35 4.14
CA GLU A 109 7.89 -10.21 3.24
C GLU A 109 6.68 -9.32 3.56
N THR A 110 6.95 -8.03 3.74
CA THR A 110 5.91 -7.00 3.91
C THR A 110 5.68 -6.29 2.58
N PHE A 111 4.43 -6.16 2.18
CA PHE A 111 4.06 -5.39 1.00
C PHE A 111 2.67 -4.81 1.18
N SER A 112 2.25 -3.96 0.26
CA SER A 112 0.89 -3.41 0.25
C SER A 112 0.30 -3.36 -1.14
N PHE A 113 -1.02 -3.45 -1.20
CA PHE A 113 -1.79 -3.23 -2.42
C PHE A 113 -2.88 -2.19 -2.16
N MET A 114 -3.53 -1.74 -3.24
CA MET A 114 -4.64 -0.80 -3.17
C MET A 114 -5.88 -1.40 -3.85
N LEU A 115 -7.02 -1.28 -3.18
CA LEU A 115 -8.34 -1.54 -3.74
C LEU A 115 -9.04 -0.22 -3.96
N THR A 116 -9.60 -0.04 -5.15
CA THR A 116 -10.38 1.14 -5.51
C THR A 116 -11.85 0.72 -5.66
N GLY A 117 -12.74 1.37 -4.92
CA GLY A 117 -14.18 1.19 -5.04
C GLY A 117 -14.75 1.88 -6.27
N GLU A 118 -15.98 1.54 -6.63
CA GLU A 118 -16.71 2.18 -7.76
C GLU A 118 -16.93 3.68 -7.54
N ASP A 119 -16.97 4.11 -6.27
CA ASP A 119 -17.06 5.51 -5.84
C ASP A 119 -15.71 6.24 -5.85
N GLY A 120 -14.64 5.58 -6.29
CA GLY A 120 -13.27 6.09 -6.24
C GLY A 120 -12.60 5.98 -4.87
N SER A 121 -13.30 5.45 -3.84
CA SER A 121 -12.71 5.29 -2.50
C SER A 121 -11.55 4.29 -2.53
N ARG A 122 -10.46 4.63 -1.84
CA ARG A 122 -9.25 3.81 -1.80
C ARG A 122 -9.09 3.12 -0.44
N ARG A 123 -8.70 1.85 -0.48
CA ARG A 123 -8.34 1.05 0.69
C ARG A 123 -6.97 0.43 0.49
N PHE A 124 -6.14 0.54 1.51
CA PHE A 124 -4.85 -0.11 1.59
C PHE A 124 -5.03 -1.54 2.11
N GLY A 125 -4.42 -2.51 1.45
CA GLY A 125 -4.20 -3.84 1.99
C GLY A 125 -2.76 -3.99 2.43
N TYR A 126 -2.52 -3.98 3.74
CA TYR A 126 -1.19 -4.15 4.33
C TYR A 126 -0.94 -5.63 4.59
N CYS A 127 0.07 -6.21 3.94
CA CYS A 127 0.31 -7.65 3.94
C CYS A 127 1.62 -8.00 4.64
N ARG A 128 1.58 -9.08 5.42
CA ARG A 128 2.75 -9.87 5.84
C ARG A 128 2.63 -11.28 5.30
N ARG A 129 3.44 -11.62 4.30
CA ARG A 129 3.61 -12.98 3.79
C ARG A 129 4.67 -13.68 4.62
N LEU A 130 4.34 -14.82 5.22
CA LEU A 130 5.25 -15.59 6.06
C LEU A 130 5.04 -17.08 5.87
N LEU A 131 6.03 -17.88 6.25
CA LEU A 131 5.91 -19.34 6.25
C LEU A 131 5.45 -19.80 7.64
N PRO A 132 4.33 -20.53 7.76
CA PRO A 132 3.85 -21.01 9.04
C PRO A 132 4.86 -21.98 9.67
N SER A 133 4.94 -21.97 11.01
CA SER A 133 5.78 -22.90 11.77
C SER A 133 5.41 -24.34 11.49
N GLY A 134 6.41 -25.21 11.34
CA GLY A 134 6.21 -26.64 11.07
C GLY A 134 7.51 -27.32 10.64
N LYS A 135 7.41 -28.59 10.22
CA LYS A 135 8.52 -29.37 9.64
C LYS A 135 8.27 -29.61 8.14
N GLY A 136 9.34 -29.65 7.34
CA GLY A 136 9.29 -29.97 5.91
C GLY A 136 8.71 -28.86 5.01
N PRO A 137 8.50 -29.13 3.71
CA PRO A 137 7.98 -28.16 2.75
C PRO A 137 6.54 -27.73 3.08
N ARG A 138 6.30 -26.41 3.11
CA ARG A 138 5.01 -25.79 3.45
C ARG A 138 4.70 -24.66 2.48
N LEU A 139 3.43 -24.27 2.42
CA LEU A 139 3.02 -23.08 1.68
C LEU A 139 2.99 -21.88 2.63
N PRO A 140 3.34 -20.68 2.16
CA PRO A 140 3.19 -19.47 2.94
C PRO A 140 1.72 -19.12 3.21
N GLU A 141 1.51 -18.31 4.23
CA GLU A 141 0.26 -17.62 4.57
C GLU A 141 0.48 -16.11 4.44
N VAL A 142 -0.58 -15.37 4.14
CA VAL A 142 -0.57 -13.91 4.13
C VAL A 142 -1.55 -13.39 5.16
N TYR A 143 -1.05 -12.59 6.09
CA TYR A 143 -1.82 -11.84 7.08
C TYR A 143 -2.02 -10.44 6.52
N CYS A 144 -3.27 -10.05 6.26
CA CYS A 144 -3.60 -8.81 5.57
C CYS A 144 -4.56 -7.95 6.40
N VAL A 145 -4.21 -6.68 6.61
CA VAL A 145 -5.05 -5.66 7.23
C VAL A 145 -5.57 -4.73 6.13
N ILE A 146 -6.88 -4.57 6.04
CA ILE A 146 -7.55 -3.67 5.11
C ILE A 146 -7.96 -2.40 5.85
N SER A 147 -7.46 -1.24 5.43
CA SER A 147 -7.76 0.04 6.06
C SER A 147 -7.87 1.18 5.04
N ARG A 148 -8.66 2.20 5.35
CA ARG A 148 -8.64 3.48 4.63
C ARG A 148 -7.47 4.38 5.04
N LEU A 149 -6.76 4.04 6.12
CA LEU A 149 -5.65 4.85 6.64
C LEU A 149 -4.35 4.51 5.91
N GLY A 150 -3.72 5.50 5.30
CA GLY A 150 -2.40 5.39 4.66
C GLY A 150 -1.22 5.36 5.66
N CYS A 151 -1.26 4.56 6.71
CA CYS A 151 -0.29 4.61 7.82
C CYS A 151 0.67 3.40 7.83
N PHE A 152 1.62 3.34 6.90
CA PHE A 152 2.51 2.18 6.70
C PHE A 152 3.24 1.74 7.98
N ASP A 153 3.90 2.65 8.70
CA ASP A 153 4.63 2.26 9.92
C ASP A 153 3.71 1.70 11.01
N LEU A 154 2.50 2.27 11.14
CA LEU A 154 1.51 1.80 12.10
C LEU A 154 1.10 0.37 11.78
N PHE A 155 0.75 0.07 10.53
CA PHE A 155 0.35 -1.28 10.14
C PHE A 155 1.51 -2.26 10.05
N SER A 156 2.72 -1.80 9.72
CA SER A 156 3.92 -2.63 9.79
C SER A 156 4.17 -3.11 11.22
N LYS A 157 4.09 -2.21 12.21
CA LYS A 157 4.20 -2.57 13.63
C LYS A 157 3.11 -3.54 14.09
N ILE A 158 1.87 -3.35 13.62
CA ILE A 158 0.79 -4.32 13.87
C ILE A 158 1.14 -5.69 13.29
N LEU A 159 1.63 -5.74 12.05
CA LEU A 159 1.96 -6.99 11.37
C LEU A 159 3.20 -7.68 11.97
N ASP A 160 4.18 -6.93 12.47
CA ASP A 160 5.31 -7.48 13.24
C ASP A 160 4.82 -8.22 14.49
N GLU A 161 3.85 -7.62 15.19
CA GLU A 161 3.23 -8.24 16.36
C GLU A 161 2.36 -9.44 15.99
N VAL A 162 1.64 -9.40 14.87
CA VAL A 162 0.90 -10.56 14.33
C VAL A 162 1.85 -11.72 14.06
N GLU A 163 2.97 -11.47 13.38
CA GLU A 163 3.97 -12.50 13.07
C GLU A 163 4.59 -13.08 14.35
N ARG A 164 4.96 -12.22 15.31
CA ARG A 164 5.50 -12.65 16.61
C ARG A 164 4.52 -13.57 17.36
N ARG A 165 3.24 -13.19 17.43
CA ARG A 165 2.17 -13.99 18.05
C ARG A 165 1.93 -15.29 17.31
N ARG A 166 1.92 -15.24 15.98
CA ARG A 166 1.74 -16.41 15.12
C ARG A 166 2.87 -17.43 15.28
N GLY A 167 4.08 -16.97 15.58
CA GLY A 167 5.22 -17.84 15.91
C GLY A 167 5.01 -18.68 17.16
N ILE A 168 4.18 -18.21 18.10
CA ILE A 168 3.78 -18.96 19.30
C ILE A 168 2.54 -19.80 19.02
N SER A 169 1.44 -19.18 18.57
CA SER A 169 0.20 -19.86 18.20
C SER A 169 -0.71 -18.95 17.38
N ALA A 170 -1.31 -19.48 16.32
CA ALA A 170 -2.29 -18.76 15.50
C ALA A 170 -3.49 -18.25 16.33
N ALA A 171 -3.84 -18.94 17.42
CA ALA A 171 -4.95 -18.55 18.31
C ALA A 171 -4.71 -17.22 19.04
N LEU A 172 -3.45 -16.77 19.16
CA LEU A 172 -3.09 -15.53 19.85
C LEU A 172 -3.25 -14.28 18.99
N VAL A 173 -3.37 -14.44 17.68
CA VAL A 173 -3.56 -13.33 16.74
C VAL A 173 -4.94 -12.70 16.92
N TYR A 174 -5.98 -13.52 17.13
CA TYR A 174 -7.35 -13.01 17.24
C TYR A 174 -7.59 -12.06 18.43
N PRO A 175 -7.25 -12.43 19.69
CA PRO A 175 -7.40 -11.51 20.82
C PRO A 175 -6.63 -10.19 20.62
N PHE A 176 -5.48 -10.25 19.94
CA PHE A 176 -4.71 -9.06 19.61
C PHE A 176 -5.45 -8.16 18.62
N MET A 177 -5.92 -8.69 17.48
CA MET A 177 -6.67 -7.92 16.49
C MET A 177 -7.96 -7.34 17.08
N ARG A 178 -8.63 -8.08 17.97
CA ARG A 178 -9.78 -7.58 18.72
C ARG A 178 -9.42 -6.38 19.60
N SER A 179 -8.32 -6.49 20.37
CA SER A 179 -7.85 -5.41 21.24
C SER A 179 -7.50 -4.14 20.44
N LEU A 180 -6.96 -4.28 19.23
CA LEU A 180 -6.69 -3.16 18.33
C LEU A 180 -7.98 -2.48 17.87
N MET A 181 -8.99 -3.25 17.48
CA MET A 181 -10.27 -2.72 16.98
C MET A 181 -11.08 -2.04 18.10
N GLU A 182 -11.00 -2.55 19.33
CA GLU A 182 -11.63 -1.95 20.52
C GLU A 182 -10.85 -0.75 21.09
N SER A 183 -9.61 -0.52 20.62
CA SER A 183 -8.79 0.60 21.08
C SER A 183 -9.27 1.94 20.50
N PRO A 184 -9.06 3.06 21.23
CA PRO A 184 -9.43 4.37 20.73
C PRO A 184 -8.68 4.68 19.44
N PHE A 185 -9.39 5.23 18.46
CA PHE A 185 -8.78 5.66 17.22
C PHE A 185 -7.83 6.86 17.43
N PRO A 186 -6.56 6.78 16.99
CA PRO A 186 -5.59 7.86 17.16
C PRO A 186 -5.98 9.07 16.30
N ALA A 187 -6.05 10.25 16.93
CA ALA A 187 -6.09 11.51 16.20
C ALA A 187 -4.78 11.73 15.42
N PRO A 188 -4.77 12.53 14.32
CA PRO A 188 -3.55 12.84 13.58
C PRO A 188 -2.42 13.32 14.51
N GLY A 189 -1.21 12.79 14.31
CA GLY A 189 -0.02 13.06 15.12
C GLY A 189 -0.04 12.50 16.54
N LYS A 190 -1.09 11.80 16.97
CA LYS A 190 -1.19 11.23 18.32
C LYS A 190 -0.82 9.75 18.35
N THR A 191 -0.40 9.32 19.52
CA THR A 191 -0.05 7.94 19.83
C THR A 191 -1.08 7.35 20.79
N ILE A 192 -1.55 6.15 20.49
CA ILE A 192 -2.38 5.35 21.38
C ILE A 192 -1.55 4.22 21.99
N LYS A 193 -1.96 3.76 23.16
CA LYS A 193 -1.33 2.65 23.87
C LYS A 193 -2.32 1.49 23.94
N VAL A 194 -2.00 0.40 23.26
CA VAL A 194 -2.84 -0.79 23.21
C VAL A 194 -2.28 -1.80 24.20
N LYS A 195 -3.06 -2.10 25.25
CA LYS A 195 -2.69 -3.15 26.22
C LYS A 195 -3.05 -4.50 25.63
N THR A 196 -2.10 -5.42 25.66
CA THR A 196 -2.28 -6.77 25.14
C THR A 196 -1.71 -7.76 26.13
N PHE A 197 -2.18 -9.00 26.06
CA PHE A 197 -1.61 -10.10 26.83
C PHE A 197 -0.93 -11.08 25.88
N LEU A 198 0.25 -11.56 26.25
CA LEU A 198 0.93 -12.64 25.57
C LEU A 198 1.34 -13.72 26.59
N PRO A 199 0.97 -14.99 26.38
CA PRO A 199 1.46 -16.08 27.22
C PRO A 199 2.99 -16.11 27.28
N GLY A 200 3.55 -16.20 28.49
CA GLY A 200 4.99 -16.20 28.73
C GLY A 200 5.62 -14.81 28.92
N ALA A 201 5.10 -13.77 28.26
CA ALA A 201 5.60 -12.39 28.41
C ALA A 201 4.73 -11.53 29.36
N GLY A 202 3.46 -11.91 29.59
CA GLY A 202 2.54 -11.19 30.46
C GLY A 202 1.80 -10.06 29.74
N ASN A 203 1.50 -8.98 30.48
CA ASN A 203 0.84 -7.80 29.93
C ASN A 203 1.86 -6.89 29.25
N GLU A 204 1.64 -6.62 27.97
CA GLU A 204 2.49 -5.76 27.13
C GLU A 204 1.69 -4.54 26.65
N VAL A 205 2.41 -3.46 26.33
CA VAL A 205 1.82 -2.25 25.78
C VAL A 205 2.48 -1.94 24.45
N ILE A 206 1.66 -1.82 23.40
CA ILE A 206 2.10 -1.48 22.06
C ILE A 206 1.71 -0.03 21.79
N GLU A 207 2.66 0.77 21.34
CA GLU A 207 2.45 2.18 21.02
C GLU A 207 2.26 2.37 19.50
N LEU A 208 1.07 2.83 19.11
CA LEU A 208 0.70 3.06 17.71
C LEU A 208 0.50 4.55 17.47
N ARG A 209 1.32 5.13 16.60
CA ARG A 209 1.27 6.56 16.25
C ARG A 209 0.63 6.75 14.89
N ARG A 210 -0.34 7.66 14.80
CA ARG A 210 -0.85 8.17 13.54
C ARG A 210 0.00 9.37 13.09
N PRO A 211 0.38 9.47 11.81
CA PRO A 211 1.07 10.66 11.26
C PRO A 211 0.20 11.90 11.38
N MET A 212 0.80 13.08 11.24
CA MET A 212 0.01 14.30 10.96
C MET A 212 -0.45 14.30 9.49
N ASP A 213 0.44 14.00 8.55
CA ASP A 213 0.14 13.78 7.13
C ASP A 213 0.65 12.41 6.66
N SER A 214 -0.28 11.48 6.46
CA SER A 214 0.00 10.12 5.99
C SER A 214 0.58 10.03 4.58
N ARG A 215 0.47 11.09 3.77
CA ARG A 215 0.98 11.09 2.39
C ARG A 215 2.50 11.21 2.32
N LEU A 216 3.14 11.73 3.38
CA LEU A 216 4.57 12.00 3.42
C LEU A 216 5.28 11.25 4.56
N GLU A 217 4.73 11.26 5.77
CA GLU A 217 5.47 10.87 6.98
C GLU A 217 5.79 9.37 7.11
N HIS A 218 5.07 8.50 6.39
CA HIS A 218 5.23 7.04 6.48
C HIS A 218 5.59 6.37 5.17
N VAL A 219 5.92 7.14 4.15
CA VAL A 219 6.34 6.57 2.87
C VAL A 219 7.85 6.39 2.90
N ASP A 220 8.30 5.15 2.73
CA ASP A 220 9.72 4.83 2.66
C ASP A 220 10.29 5.15 1.28
N PHE A 221 11.11 6.20 1.20
CA PHE A 221 11.82 6.57 -0.03
C PHE A 221 13.14 5.81 -0.20
N GLU A 222 13.66 5.16 0.84
CA GLU A 222 14.96 4.48 0.80
C GLU A 222 14.98 3.38 -0.26
N CYS A 223 13.91 2.59 -0.35
CA CYS A 223 13.78 1.57 -1.39
C CYS A 223 13.82 2.18 -2.80
N LEU A 224 13.14 3.30 -3.03
CA LEU A 224 13.11 3.97 -4.34
C LEU A 224 14.51 4.44 -4.76
N PHE A 225 15.21 5.13 -3.86
CA PHE A 225 16.57 5.63 -4.14
C PHE A 225 17.64 4.54 -4.20
N LYS A 226 17.39 3.37 -3.60
CA LYS A 226 18.22 2.17 -3.79
C LYS A 226 17.99 1.50 -5.15
N CYS A 227 16.77 1.53 -5.65
CA CYS A 227 16.37 0.88 -6.89
C CYS A 227 16.68 1.70 -8.14
N LEU A 228 16.52 3.03 -8.06
CA LEU A 228 16.58 3.93 -9.21
C LEU A 228 17.52 5.11 -8.99
N SER A 229 18.24 5.50 -10.03
CA SER A 229 19.01 6.75 -10.03
C SER A 229 18.08 7.96 -10.05
N ILE A 230 18.58 9.09 -9.54
CA ILE A 230 17.85 10.36 -9.50
C ILE A 230 17.33 10.75 -10.89
N ARG A 231 18.10 10.48 -11.95
CA ARG A 231 17.70 10.74 -13.33
C ARG A 231 16.41 9.98 -13.70
N GLN A 232 16.34 8.69 -13.38
CA GLN A 232 15.14 7.90 -13.68
C GLN A 232 13.95 8.32 -12.81
N ILE A 233 14.19 8.65 -11.54
CA ILE A 233 13.15 9.14 -10.64
C ILE A 233 12.53 10.44 -11.19
N ILE A 234 13.33 11.37 -11.69
CA ILE A 234 12.84 12.62 -12.30
C ILE A 234 11.99 12.33 -13.54
N ARG A 235 12.43 11.43 -14.44
CA ARG A 235 11.67 11.06 -15.64
C ARG A 235 10.33 10.40 -15.31
N ILE A 236 10.32 9.53 -14.29
CA ILE A 236 9.09 8.90 -13.80
C ILE A 236 8.17 9.96 -13.20
N PHE A 237 8.70 10.86 -12.37
CA PHE A 237 7.95 11.97 -11.80
C PHE A 237 7.31 12.85 -12.88
N ALA A 238 8.07 13.24 -13.91
CA ALA A 238 7.54 13.99 -15.06
C ALA A 238 6.45 13.20 -15.81
N SER A 239 6.64 11.89 -16.00
CA SER A 239 5.63 11.02 -16.61
C SER A 239 4.34 10.95 -15.81
N LEU A 240 4.42 10.96 -14.48
CA LEU A 240 3.24 11.02 -13.61
C LEU A 240 2.57 12.40 -13.65
N LEU A 241 3.33 13.51 -13.73
CA LEU A 241 2.74 14.84 -13.91
C LEU A 241 1.97 14.98 -15.24
N LEU A 242 2.40 14.23 -16.27
CA LEU A 242 1.71 14.14 -17.56
C LEU A 242 0.62 13.06 -17.59
N GLU A 243 0.29 12.47 -16.44
CA GLU A 243 -0.73 11.41 -16.32
C GLU A 243 -0.50 10.25 -17.30
N ARG A 244 0.75 9.80 -17.45
CA ARG A 244 1.08 8.67 -18.34
C ARG A 244 0.74 7.31 -17.73
N ARG A 245 0.67 6.30 -18.59
CA ARG A 245 0.62 4.88 -18.20
C ARG A 245 2.01 4.42 -17.78
N VAL A 246 2.18 4.06 -16.51
CA VAL A 246 3.45 3.63 -15.93
C VAL A 246 3.32 2.23 -15.35
N ILE A 247 4.22 1.33 -15.74
CA ILE A 247 4.31 -0.05 -15.25
C ILE A 247 5.66 -0.23 -14.55
N PHE A 248 5.63 -0.54 -13.26
CA PHE A 248 6.79 -1.00 -12.51
C PHE A 248 6.91 -2.51 -12.54
N VAL A 249 8.14 -2.99 -12.64
CA VAL A 249 8.46 -4.42 -12.65
C VAL A 249 9.58 -4.70 -11.64
N ALA A 250 9.37 -5.68 -10.77
CA ALA A 250 10.38 -6.16 -9.84
C ALA A 250 10.16 -7.63 -9.45
N ASP A 251 11.17 -8.25 -8.85
CA ASP A 251 11.09 -9.64 -8.37
C ASP A 251 10.42 -9.76 -6.99
N LYS A 252 10.34 -8.65 -6.24
CA LYS A 252 9.83 -8.60 -4.87
C LYS A 252 8.60 -7.70 -4.75
N LEU A 253 7.61 -8.15 -4.00
CA LEU A 253 6.37 -7.39 -3.73
C LEU A 253 6.64 -6.17 -2.84
N SER A 254 7.54 -6.34 -1.87
CA SER A 254 8.05 -5.27 -1.01
C SER A 254 8.62 -4.10 -1.83
N THR A 255 9.50 -4.40 -2.79
CA THR A 255 10.07 -3.39 -3.70
C THR A 255 9.02 -2.71 -4.57
N LEU A 256 8.12 -3.48 -5.21
CA LEU A 256 7.04 -2.95 -6.04
C LEU A 256 6.17 -1.96 -5.26
N SER A 257 5.65 -2.39 -4.12
CA SER A 257 4.73 -1.57 -3.34
C SER A 257 5.41 -0.34 -2.73
N SER A 258 6.60 -0.49 -2.15
CA SER A 258 7.36 0.63 -1.57
C SER A 258 7.71 1.69 -2.62
N CYS A 259 8.30 1.29 -3.76
CA CYS A 259 8.64 2.23 -4.83
C CYS A 259 7.39 2.90 -5.43
N SER A 260 6.30 2.15 -5.61
CA SER A 260 5.03 2.70 -6.12
C SER A 260 4.45 3.77 -5.21
N HIS A 261 4.44 3.53 -3.90
CA HIS A 261 3.97 4.54 -2.94
C HIS A 261 4.91 5.74 -2.86
N ALA A 262 6.24 5.52 -2.91
CA ALA A 262 7.23 6.58 -2.91
C ALA A 262 7.06 7.55 -4.09
N VAL A 263 6.91 7.04 -5.32
CA VAL A 263 6.74 7.93 -6.49
C VAL A 263 5.42 8.70 -6.47
N VAL A 264 4.34 8.11 -5.94
CA VAL A 264 3.07 8.83 -5.74
C VAL A 264 3.23 9.92 -4.68
N ALA A 265 3.98 9.67 -3.61
CA ALA A 265 4.23 10.67 -2.57
C ALA A 265 5.05 11.87 -3.08
N LEU A 266 5.91 11.67 -4.09
CA LEU A 266 6.63 12.77 -4.75
C LEU A 266 5.69 13.78 -5.42
N LEU A 267 4.46 13.40 -5.77
CA LEU A 267 3.47 14.30 -6.38
C LEU A 267 2.93 15.34 -5.39
N TYR A 268 3.22 15.24 -4.10
CA TYR A 268 2.75 16.19 -3.09
C TYR A 268 3.01 17.65 -3.52
N PRO A 269 2.03 18.56 -3.39
CA PRO A 269 0.74 18.39 -2.70
C PRO A 269 -0.39 17.77 -3.54
N PHE A 270 -0.12 17.37 -4.79
CA PHE A 270 -1.07 16.69 -5.65
C PHE A 270 -1.24 15.22 -5.25
N SER A 271 -2.40 14.68 -5.60
CA SER A 271 -2.72 13.26 -5.43
C SER A 271 -2.92 12.64 -6.81
N TRP A 272 -2.35 11.47 -7.05
CA TRP A 272 -2.64 10.69 -8.26
C TRP A 272 -4.13 10.33 -8.31
N GLN A 273 -4.85 10.75 -9.35
CA GLN A 273 -6.31 10.58 -9.45
C GLN A 273 -6.72 9.28 -10.17
N HIS A 274 -5.85 8.74 -11.01
CA HIS A 274 -6.20 7.61 -11.87
C HIS A 274 -5.98 6.24 -11.20
N THR A 275 -6.10 5.17 -11.98
CA THR A 275 -5.87 3.80 -11.52
C THR A 275 -4.50 3.66 -10.88
N PHE A 276 -4.46 3.15 -9.65
CA PHE A 276 -3.23 2.91 -8.90
C PHE A 276 -3.27 1.53 -8.25
N ILE A 277 -2.41 0.62 -8.73
CA ILE A 277 -2.36 -0.76 -8.27
C ILE A 277 -0.89 -1.14 -8.02
N PRO A 278 -0.35 -0.87 -6.82
CA PRO A 278 1.07 -1.10 -6.49
C PRO A 278 1.54 -2.54 -6.73
N VAL A 279 0.60 -3.49 -6.61
CA VAL A 279 0.82 -4.92 -6.84
C VAL A 279 -0.40 -5.44 -7.59
N LEU A 280 -0.24 -5.66 -8.91
CA LEU A 280 -1.27 -6.16 -9.81
C LEU A 280 -1.17 -7.69 -9.94
N PRO A 281 -2.22 -8.45 -9.59
CA PRO A 281 -2.24 -9.90 -9.76
C PRO A 281 -2.11 -10.32 -11.22
N SER A 282 -1.39 -11.40 -11.48
CA SER A 282 -1.21 -11.94 -12.84
C SER A 282 -2.52 -12.39 -13.51
N SER A 283 -3.55 -12.68 -12.71
CA SER A 283 -4.92 -12.98 -13.17
C SER A 283 -5.67 -11.74 -13.68
N MET A 284 -5.22 -10.53 -13.33
CA MET A 284 -5.85 -9.24 -13.67
C MET A 284 -4.96 -8.39 -14.60
N ILE A 285 -3.91 -8.98 -15.18
CA ILE A 285 -2.92 -8.25 -15.98
C ILE A 285 -3.51 -7.50 -17.17
N ASP A 286 -4.66 -7.93 -17.71
CA ASP A 286 -5.32 -7.32 -18.87
C ASP A 286 -5.73 -5.86 -18.63
N ILE A 287 -5.76 -5.41 -17.36
CA ILE A 287 -5.95 -4.00 -16.96
C ILE A 287 -4.93 -3.07 -17.65
N VAL A 288 -3.72 -3.53 -17.94
CA VAL A 288 -2.68 -2.72 -18.59
C VAL A 288 -3.03 -2.32 -20.03
N CYS A 289 -4.02 -2.96 -20.65
CA CYS A 289 -4.54 -2.60 -21.96
C CYS A 289 -5.54 -1.43 -21.89
N CYS A 290 -5.87 -0.94 -20.70
CA CYS A 290 -6.77 0.20 -20.54
C CYS A 290 -6.15 1.47 -21.16
N PRO A 291 -6.94 2.26 -21.91
CA PRO A 291 -6.43 3.49 -22.53
C PRO A 291 -6.24 4.64 -21.53
N THR A 292 -6.82 4.53 -20.33
CA THR A 292 -6.71 5.59 -19.31
C THR A 292 -5.35 5.55 -18.61
N PRO A 293 -4.88 6.68 -18.06
CA PRO A 293 -3.70 6.71 -17.22
C PRO A 293 -3.75 5.68 -16.08
N PHE A 294 -2.61 5.12 -15.73
CA PHE A 294 -2.49 4.22 -14.59
C PHE A 294 -1.04 4.18 -14.07
N LEU A 295 -0.90 3.82 -12.81
CA LEU A 295 0.36 3.38 -12.23
C LEU A 295 0.16 1.99 -11.63
N VAL A 296 0.83 0.98 -12.19
CA VAL A 296 0.70 -0.42 -11.74
C VAL A 296 2.05 -1.08 -11.51
N GLY A 297 2.12 -2.02 -10.56
CA GLY A 297 3.30 -2.83 -10.30
C GLY A 297 3.08 -4.30 -10.62
N LEU A 298 3.98 -4.92 -11.37
CA LEU A 298 3.91 -6.31 -11.80
C LEU A 298 5.16 -7.08 -11.35
N LEU A 299 4.97 -8.31 -10.89
CA LEU A 299 6.11 -9.20 -10.66
C LEU A 299 6.78 -9.56 -11.98
N SER A 300 8.11 -9.69 -11.99
CA SER A 300 8.87 -10.08 -13.19
C SER A 300 8.39 -11.39 -13.81
N SER A 301 7.84 -12.32 -13.01
CA SER A 301 7.24 -13.58 -13.50
C SER A 301 6.03 -13.36 -14.42
N SER A 302 5.44 -12.16 -14.41
CA SER A 302 4.33 -11.77 -15.27
C SER A 302 4.78 -11.13 -16.60
N LEU A 303 6.07 -10.83 -16.78
CA LEU A 303 6.60 -10.24 -18.01
C LEU A 303 6.31 -11.06 -19.28
N PRO A 304 6.42 -12.40 -19.30
CA PRO A 304 6.10 -13.17 -20.50
C PRO A 304 4.66 -12.96 -20.96
N LYS A 305 3.71 -12.99 -20.02
CA LYS A 305 2.28 -12.73 -20.30
C LYS A 305 2.05 -11.28 -20.74
N LEU A 306 2.75 -10.32 -20.14
CA LEU A 306 2.65 -8.90 -20.52
C LEU A 306 3.05 -8.65 -21.98
N LYS A 307 4.06 -9.36 -22.49
CA LYS A 307 4.52 -9.24 -23.89
C LYS A 307 3.51 -9.73 -24.92
N GLU A 308 2.57 -10.58 -24.50
CA GLU A 308 1.50 -11.10 -25.37
C GLU A 308 0.33 -10.11 -25.49
N LEU A 309 0.30 -9.06 -24.66
CA LEU A 309 -0.78 -8.08 -24.63
C LEU A 309 -0.47 -6.87 -25.52
N PRO A 310 -1.50 -6.25 -26.13
CA PRO A 310 -1.36 -5.04 -26.93
C PRO A 310 -1.22 -3.81 -26.03
N VAL A 311 -0.13 -3.74 -25.26
CA VAL A 311 0.19 -2.57 -24.45
C VAL A 311 0.73 -1.50 -25.37
N GLU A 312 0.05 -0.36 -25.45
CA GLU A 312 0.49 0.79 -26.23
C GLU A 312 0.87 1.92 -25.27
N GLU A 313 1.93 2.67 -25.63
CA GLU A 313 2.27 3.94 -24.98
C GLU A 313 2.29 3.89 -23.42
N ALA A 314 3.04 2.94 -22.88
CA ALA A 314 3.28 2.80 -21.45
C ALA A 314 4.78 2.83 -21.15
N LEU A 315 5.17 3.67 -20.19
CA LEU A 315 6.52 3.68 -19.62
C LEU A 315 6.68 2.44 -18.75
N MET A 316 7.64 1.58 -19.07
CA MET A 316 7.90 0.36 -18.31
C MET A 316 9.25 0.45 -17.62
N VAL A 317 9.27 0.33 -16.30
CA VAL A 317 10.48 0.51 -15.46
C VAL A 317 10.81 -0.78 -14.72
N ASN A 318 12.06 -1.24 -14.85
CA ASN A 318 12.58 -2.35 -14.06
C ASN A 318 13.28 -1.80 -12.80
N LEU A 319 12.67 -2.02 -11.64
CA LEU A 319 13.16 -1.57 -10.33
C LEU A 319 14.38 -2.35 -9.82
N GLY A 320 14.73 -3.48 -10.46
CA GLY A 320 15.90 -4.29 -10.11
C GLY A 320 17.17 -3.95 -10.89
N SER A 321 17.09 -3.09 -11.91
CA SER A 321 18.22 -2.85 -12.82
C SER A 321 18.43 -1.38 -13.23
N ASP A 322 17.74 -0.43 -12.58
CA ASP A 322 17.78 1.01 -12.91
C ASP A 322 17.61 1.30 -14.41
N ARG A 323 16.68 0.59 -15.06
CA ARG A 323 16.49 0.63 -16.52
C ARG A 323 15.03 0.70 -16.90
N PHE A 324 14.75 1.44 -17.97
CA PHE A 324 13.48 1.36 -18.68
C PHE A 324 13.48 0.15 -19.61
N ILE A 325 12.45 -0.67 -19.48
CA ILE A 325 12.15 -1.77 -20.40
C ILE A 325 11.52 -1.20 -21.69
N ARG A 326 10.73 -0.13 -21.55
CA ARG A 326 10.07 0.58 -22.65
C ARG A 326 9.97 2.06 -22.29
N GLN A 327 10.25 2.91 -23.27
CA GLN A 327 10.17 4.37 -23.22
C GLN A 327 9.15 4.88 -24.24
N MET A 328 8.79 6.15 -24.11
CA MET A 328 7.91 6.93 -24.96
C MET A 328 8.68 7.80 -25.97
N ASP A 329 10.01 7.75 -25.91
CA ASP A 329 10.98 8.42 -26.79
C ASP A 329 10.98 9.96 -26.71
N ASP A 330 10.31 10.53 -25.71
CA ASP A 330 10.27 11.96 -25.42
C ASP A 330 10.76 12.32 -24.01
N GLU A 331 11.21 11.33 -23.22
CA GLU A 331 11.65 11.52 -21.83
C GLU A 331 12.85 12.45 -21.66
N ASP A 332 13.65 12.63 -22.71
CA ASP A 332 14.77 13.58 -22.73
C ASP A 332 14.33 15.04 -22.96
N THR A 333 13.07 15.24 -23.34
CA THR A 333 12.46 16.56 -23.58
C THR A 333 11.46 16.98 -22.50
N LEU A 334 11.24 16.12 -21.50
CA LEU A 334 10.34 16.33 -20.36
C LEU A 334 10.88 17.31 -19.32
#